data_AF-A0A3S0IGM2-F1
#
_entry.id   AF-A0A3S0IGM2-F1
#
_cell.length_a   1.000
_cell.length_b   1.000
_cell.length_c   1.000
_cell.angle_alpha   90.00
_cell.angle_beta   90.00
_cell.angle_gamma   90.00
#
_symmetry.space_group_name_H-M   'P 1'
#
loop_
_entity.id
_entity.type
_entity.pdbx_description
1 polymer ?
#
loop_
_entity_poly.entity_id
_entity_poly.type
_entity_poly.pdbx_seq_one_letter_code
_entity_poly.pdbx_strand_id
1 'polypeptide(L)'
;MAQNTSKSNTVEKALQQALVDLTDLALLGKQAHWNIQGSRFRALHLALDEIVEQVRDDSDEVAERLAAIGGTPDARAAIVSAQSGVKQFDAGVLSVDDVYEQFEEMLLGVSDRIKATLDDVDEVDHLSNDLLIGVAAGLEKQAWMLRSATK
;
A
#
# COMPACT_ATOMS: atom_id res chain seq x y z
N MET A 1 2.49 -25.19 -24.19
CA MET A 1 2.09 -23.78 -24.02
C MET A 1 1.01 -23.56 -22.94
N ALA A 2 0.26 -24.57 -22.48
CA ALA A 2 -0.81 -24.39 -21.49
C ALA A 2 -0.37 -24.24 -20.02
N GLN A 3 0.89 -24.54 -19.67
CA GLN A 3 1.39 -24.39 -18.28
C GLN A 3 1.79 -22.95 -17.92
N ASN A 4 1.98 -22.05 -18.90
CA ASN A 4 2.49 -20.70 -18.65
C ASN A 4 1.40 -19.67 -18.28
N THR A 5 0.15 -19.89 -18.71
CA THR A 5 -0.97 -18.96 -18.49
C THR A 5 -1.50 -18.96 -17.05
N SER A 6 -1.39 -20.09 -16.34
CA SER A 6 -1.84 -20.21 -14.95
C SER A 6 -0.87 -19.55 -13.96
N LYS A 7 0.44 -19.58 -14.23
CA LYS A 7 1.48 -19.02 -13.35
C LYS A 7 1.68 -17.51 -13.57
N SER A 8 1.56 -17.03 -14.80
CA SER A 8 1.53 -15.57 -15.11
C SER A 8 0.42 -14.84 -14.33
N ASN A 9 -0.73 -15.50 -14.19
CA ASN A 9 -1.89 -14.97 -13.46
C ASN A 9 -1.60 -14.71 -11.97
N THR A 10 -0.74 -15.50 -11.33
CA THR A 10 -0.39 -15.30 -9.91
C THR A 10 0.35 -13.99 -9.70
N VAL A 11 1.38 -13.73 -10.50
CA VAL A 11 2.19 -12.51 -10.43
C VAL A 11 1.35 -11.29 -10.78
N GLU A 12 0.57 -11.37 -11.86
CA GLU A 12 -0.32 -10.29 -12.28
C GLU A 12 -1.32 -9.91 -11.18
N LYS A 13 -1.94 -10.90 -10.51
CA LYS A 13 -2.86 -10.65 -9.40
C LYS A 13 -2.19 -10.02 -8.19
N ALA A 14 -1.00 -10.49 -7.82
CA ALA A 14 -0.26 -9.95 -6.68
C ALA A 14 0.10 -8.47 -6.91
N LEU A 15 0.66 -8.15 -8.08
CA LEU A 15 1.00 -6.77 -8.46
C LEU A 15 -0.26 -5.89 -8.57
N GLN A 16 -1.34 -6.39 -9.18
CA GLN A 16 -2.58 -5.64 -9.31
C GLN A 16 -3.24 -5.34 -7.95
N GLN A 17 -3.22 -6.29 -7.01
CA GLN A 17 -3.75 -6.06 -5.67
C GLN A 17 -2.88 -5.07 -4.89
N ALA A 18 -1.55 -5.20 -4.98
CA ALA A 18 -0.62 -4.25 -4.35
C ALA A 18 -0.83 -2.83 -4.89
N LEU A 19 -0.96 -2.66 -6.22
CA LEU A 19 -1.27 -1.38 -6.86
C LEU A 19 -2.54 -0.75 -6.30
N VAL A 20 -3.62 -1.54 -6.19
CA VAL A 20 -4.90 -1.07 -5.65
C VAL A 20 -4.75 -0.57 -4.21
N ASP A 21 -4.12 -1.37 -3.35
CA ASP A 21 -3.96 -1.06 -1.93
C ASP A 21 -3.04 0.15 -1.70
N LEU A 22 -1.93 0.25 -2.44
CA LEU A 22 -1.01 1.39 -2.38
C LEU A 22 -1.68 2.68 -2.87
N THR A 23 -2.49 2.59 -3.92
CA THR A 23 -3.28 3.74 -4.41
C THR A 23 -4.26 4.21 -3.34
N ASP A 24 -4.94 3.29 -2.65
CA ASP A 24 -5.87 3.64 -1.58
C ASP A 24 -5.14 4.24 -0.36
N LEU A 25 -3.99 3.69 0.03
CA LEU A 25 -3.14 4.28 1.07
C LEU A 25 -2.74 5.72 0.75
N ALA A 26 -2.42 6.03 -0.52
CA ALA A 26 -2.10 7.40 -0.94
C ALA A 26 -3.30 8.35 -0.76
N LEU A 27 -4.51 7.87 -1.07
CA LEU A 27 -5.75 8.64 -0.93
C LEU A 27 -6.09 8.86 0.56
N LEU A 28 -6.05 7.79 1.36
CA LEU A 28 -6.30 7.82 2.79
C LEU A 28 -5.27 8.66 3.55
N GLY A 29 -4.00 8.61 3.13
CA GLY A 29 -2.93 9.44 3.70
C GLY A 29 -3.21 10.92 3.50
N LYS A 30 -3.66 11.32 2.30
CA LYS A 30 -4.08 12.71 2.06
C LYS A 30 -5.37 13.09 2.77
N GLN A 31 -6.34 12.18 2.83
CA GLN A 31 -7.57 12.38 3.59
C GLN A 31 -7.26 12.65 5.06
N ALA A 32 -6.37 11.88 5.67
CA ALA A 32 -5.90 12.09 7.03
C ALA A 32 -5.14 13.42 7.17
N HIS A 33 -4.20 13.68 6.26
CA HIS A 33 -3.36 14.88 6.26
C HIS A 33 -4.17 16.18 6.29
N TRP A 34 -5.34 16.22 5.62
CA TRP A 34 -6.24 17.37 5.63
C TRP A 34 -7.09 17.49 6.89
N ASN A 35 -7.48 16.35 7.50
CA ASN A 35 -8.59 16.32 8.46
C ASN A 35 -8.18 16.01 9.90
N ILE A 36 -6.90 15.75 10.17
CA ILE A 36 -6.42 15.52 11.54
C ILE A 36 -6.49 16.78 12.42
N GLN A 37 -6.91 16.61 13.67
CA GLN A 37 -6.88 17.64 14.72
C GLN A 37 -6.37 17.04 16.04
N GLY A 38 -5.52 17.79 16.75
CA GLY A 38 -5.01 17.38 18.05
C GLY A 38 -3.55 17.76 18.29
N SER A 39 -3.06 17.38 19.47
CA SER A 39 -1.65 17.53 19.84
C SER A 39 -0.75 16.80 18.86
N ARG A 40 0.39 17.39 18.50
CA ARG A 40 1.33 16.84 17.49
C ARG A 40 0.82 16.86 16.04
N PHE A 41 -0.26 17.60 15.74
CA PHE A 41 -0.79 17.81 14.38
C PHE A 41 0.31 17.98 13.33
N ARG A 42 1.22 18.95 13.51
CA ARG A 42 2.23 19.27 12.51
C ARG A 42 3.19 18.10 12.24
N ALA A 43 3.52 17.31 13.26
CA ALA A 43 4.41 16.17 13.09
C ALA A 43 3.75 15.07 12.26
N LEU A 44 2.51 14.69 12.62
CA LEU A 44 1.76 13.69 11.86
C LEU A 44 1.41 14.17 10.44
N HIS A 45 1.04 15.45 10.29
CA HIS A 45 0.74 16.05 9.00
C HIS A 45 1.89 15.91 7.99
N LEU A 46 3.13 16.14 8.44
CA LEU A 46 4.33 15.98 7.61
C LEU A 46 4.71 14.50 7.41
N ALA A 47 4.59 13.67 8.44
CA ALA A 47 4.83 12.23 8.30
C ALA A 47 3.88 11.59 7.29
N LEU A 48 2.62 12.01 7.25
CA LEU A 48 1.64 11.55 6.25
C LEU A 48 2.05 11.96 4.83
N ASP A 49 2.71 13.11 4.63
CA ASP A 49 3.24 13.49 3.32
C ASP A 49 4.39 12.57 2.88
N GLU A 50 5.32 12.26 3.78
CA GLU A 50 6.43 11.34 3.52
C GLU A 50 5.92 9.93 3.17
N ILE A 51 4.88 9.47 3.87
CA ILE A 51 4.25 8.18 3.57
C ILE A 51 3.55 8.22 2.22
N VAL A 52 2.79 9.29 1.92
CA VAL A 52 2.09 9.45 0.64
C VAL A 52 3.06 9.50 -0.54
N GLU A 53 4.21 10.16 -0.38
CA GLU A 53 5.27 10.17 -1.40
C GLU A 53 5.78 8.75 -1.67
N GLN A 54 6.19 8.03 -0.63
CA GLN A 54 6.68 6.65 -0.75
C GLN A 54 5.66 5.73 -1.43
N VAL A 55 4.42 5.69 -0.96
CA VAL A 55 3.44 4.73 -1.50
C VAL A 55 2.99 5.08 -2.92
N ARG A 56 3.14 6.35 -3.35
CA ARG A 56 2.91 6.75 -4.74
C ARG A 56 4.03 6.25 -5.64
N ASP A 57 5.27 6.41 -5.22
CA ASP A 57 6.42 5.89 -5.95
C ASP A 57 6.34 4.36 -6.04
N ASP A 58 6.05 3.68 -4.92
CA ASP A 58 5.83 2.22 -4.89
C ASP A 58 4.68 1.80 -5.82
N SER A 59 3.57 2.56 -5.86
CA SER A 59 2.43 2.25 -6.73
C SER A 59 2.80 2.35 -8.22
N ASP A 60 3.64 3.32 -8.58
CA ASP A 60 4.12 3.50 -9.94
C ASP A 60 5.04 2.35 -10.35
N GLU A 61 6.03 2.00 -9.51
CA GLU A 61 6.93 0.86 -9.76
C GLU A 61 6.16 -0.47 -9.91
N VAL A 62 5.15 -0.71 -9.07
CA VAL A 62 4.30 -1.91 -9.15
C VAL A 62 3.46 -1.91 -10.43
N ALA A 63 2.86 -0.76 -10.81
CA ALA A 63 2.07 -0.65 -12.03
C ALA A 63 2.93 -0.85 -13.29
N GLU A 64 4.09 -0.21 -13.35
CA GLU A 64 5.03 -0.35 -14.46
C GLU A 64 5.60 -1.77 -14.53
N ARG A 65 5.86 -2.42 -13.38
CA ARG A 65 6.25 -3.84 -13.36
C ARG A 65 5.17 -4.73 -13.95
N LEU A 66 3.91 -4.52 -13.58
CA LEU A 66 2.77 -5.25 -14.14
C LEU A 66 2.65 -5.05 -15.65
N ALA A 67 2.81 -3.82 -16.13
CA ALA A 67 2.82 -3.53 -17.56
C ALA A 67 4.01 -4.20 -18.29
N ALA A 68 5.21 -4.19 -17.68
CA ALA A 68 6.42 -4.74 -18.26
C ALA A 68 6.35 -6.27 -18.48
N ILE A 69 5.61 -7.00 -17.63
CA ILE A 69 5.37 -8.45 -17.80
C ILE A 69 4.19 -8.76 -18.73
N GLY A 70 3.58 -7.75 -19.35
CA GLY A 70 2.49 -7.89 -20.31
C GLY A 70 1.08 -7.80 -19.73
N GLY A 71 0.96 -7.49 -18.43
CA GLY A 71 -0.32 -7.19 -17.78
C GLY A 71 -0.84 -5.80 -18.15
N THR A 72 -2.04 -5.46 -17.66
CA THR A 72 -2.63 -4.13 -17.82
C THR A 72 -3.01 -3.59 -16.45
N PRO A 73 -2.20 -2.72 -15.83
CA PRO A 73 -2.50 -2.18 -14.50
C PRO A 73 -3.78 -1.34 -14.53
N ASP A 74 -4.61 -1.52 -13.50
CA ASP A 74 -5.86 -0.76 -13.35
C ASP A 74 -6.03 -0.28 -11.90
N ALA A 75 -5.83 1.02 -11.71
CA ALA A 75 -6.06 1.73 -10.44
C ALA A 75 -7.12 2.82 -10.58
N ARG A 76 -8.06 2.68 -11.54
CA ARG A 76 -9.18 3.64 -11.65
C ARG A 76 -9.95 3.68 -10.32
N ALA A 77 -10.45 4.84 -9.94
CA ALA A 77 -11.13 5.04 -8.65
C ALA A 77 -12.23 4.02 -8.35
N ALA A 78 -12.98 3.56 -9.37
CA ALA A 78 -13.99 2.52 -9.20
C ALA A 78 -13.41 1.15 -8.84
N ILE A 79 -12.23 0.80 -9.36
CA ILE A 79 -11.53 -0.43 -9.01
C ILE A 79 -10.96 -0.34 -7.61
N VAL A 80 -10.31 0.78 -7.28
CA VAL A 80 -9.77 1.02 -5.92
C VAL A 80 -10.89 0.89 -4.88
N SER A 81 -12.01 1.58 -5.10
CA SER A 81 -13.17 1.52 -4.20
C SER A 81 -13.79 0.12 -4.08
N ALA A 82 -13.67 -0.74 -5.09
CA ALA A 82 -14.30 -2.06 -5.10
C ALA A 82 -13.39 -3.18 -4.59
N GLN A 83 -12.06 -3.00 -4.66
CA GLN A 83 -11.08 -4.07 -4.47
C GLN A 83 -10.04 -3.80 -3.39
N SER A 84 -9.94 -2.57 -2.88
CA SER A 84 -9.02 -2.26 -1.79
C SER A 84 -9.34 -3.07 -0.54
N GLY A 85 -8.30 -3.66 0.04
CA GLY A 85 -8.36 -4.30 1.35
C GLY A 85 -8.04 -3.36 2.51
N VAL A 86 -7.81 -2.07 2.24
CA VAL A 86 -7.40 -1.09 3.26
C VAL A 86 -8.62 -0.63 4.08
N LYS A 87 -8.45 -0.61 5.40
CA LYS A 87 -9.47 -0.08 6.33
C LYS A 87 -9.71 1.40 6.03
N GLN A 88 -10.97 1.82 6.05
CA GLN A 88 -11.37 3.19 5.73
C GLN A 88 -11.50 4.05 6.99
N PHE A 89 -11.31 5.36 6.85
CA PHE A 89 -11.64 6.33 7.88
C PHE A 89 -13.13 6.66 7.87
N ASP A 90 -13.66 7.01 9.05
CA ASP A 90 -14.93 7.71 9.13
C ASP A 90 -14.82 9.11 8.51
N ALA A 91 -15.93 9.61 7.98
CA ALA A 91 -15.97 10.97 7.43
C ALA A 91 -15.84 12.03 8.54
N GLY A 92 -15.16 13.13 8.23
CA GLY A 92 -15.08 14.31 9.11
C GLY A 92 -13.71 14.52 9.73
N VAL A 93 -13.70 15.08 10.94
CA VAL A 93 -12.47 15.38 11.70
C VAL A 93 -11.92 14.10 12.29
N LEU A 94 -10.60 13.91 12.16
CA LEU A 94 -9.90 12.75 12.69
C LEU A 94 -9.02 13.16 13.89
N SER A 95 -9.03 12.37 14.96
CA SER A 95 -8.13 12.58 16.09
C SER A 95 -6.70 12.25 15.67
N VAL A 96 -5.73 13.12 16.00
CA VAL A 96 -4.30 12.83 15.76
C VAL A 96 -3.89 11.53 16.45
N ASP A 97 -4.32 11.30 17.70
CA ASP A 97 -3.92 10.12 18.47
C ASP A 97 -4.45 8.83 17.82
N ASP A 98 -5.69 8.86 17.34
CA ASP A 98 -6.31 7.71 16.67
C ASP A 98 -5.68 7.45 15.30
N VAL A 99 -5.33 8.49 14.54
CA VAL A 99 -4.75 8.33 13.20
C VAL A 99 -3.36 7.72 13.26
N TYR A 100 -2.54 7.97 14.29
CA TYR A 100 -1.27 7.26 14.43
C TYR A 100 -1.47 5.74 14.48
N GLU A 101 -2.40 5.26 15.32
CA GLU A 101 -2.69 3.84 15.48
C GLU A 101 -3.37 3.26 14.23
N GLN A 102 -4.41 3.93 13.73
CA GLN A 102 -5.16 3.46 12.56
C GLN A 102 -4.28 3.40 11.31
N PHE A 103 -3.40 4.38 11.08
CA PHE A 103 -2.54 4.38 9.90
C PHE A 103 -1.38 3.38 10.05
N GLU A 104 -0.88 3.13 11.27
CA GLU A 104 0.01 1.99 11.53
C GLU A 104 -0.66 0.67 11.12
N GLU A 105 -1.91 0.42 11.57
CA GLU A 105 -2.67 -0.77 11.21
C GLU A 105 -2.87 -0.90 9.69
N MET A 106 -3.20 0.20 9.00
CA MET A 106 -3.38 0.20 7.54
C MET A 106 -2.08 -0.20 6.82
N LEU A 107 -0.95 0.40 7.17
CA LEU A 107 0.36 0.09 6.59
C LEU A 107 0.75 -1.37 6.81
N LEU A 108 0.61 -1.88 8.03
CA LEU A 108 0.89 -3.29 8.34
C LEU A 108 -0.08 -4.22 7.61
N GLY A 109 -1.36 -3.86 7.52
CA GLY A 109 -2.36 -4.65 6.80
C GLY A 109 -2.06 -4.80 5.30
N VAL A 110 -1.55 -3.75 4.65
CA VAL A 110 -1.07 -3.84 3.26
C VAL A 110 0.19 -4.70 3.17
N SER A 111 1.17 -4.47 4.05
CA SER A 111 2.40 -5.27 4.09
C SER A 111 2.13 -6.76 4.29
N ASP A 112 1.22 -7.12 5.20
CA ASP A 112 0.84 -8.51 5.45
C ASP A 112 0.16 -9.16 4.24
N ARG A 113 -0.69 -8.42 3.51
CA ARG A 113 -1.29 -8.92 2.26
C ARG A 113 -0.26 -9.14 1.17
N ILE A 114 0.74 -8.25 1.04
CA ILE A 114 1.85 -8.46 0.11
C ILE A 114 2.64 -9.70 0.51
N LYS A 115 3.05 -9.81 1.78
CA LYS A 115 3.80 -10.96 2.32
C LYS A 115 3.09 -12.29 2.08
N ALA A 116 1.77 -12.32 2.18
CA ALA A 116 0.97 -13.51 1.90
C ALA A 116 1.05 -14.02 0.45
N THR A 117 1.57 -13.21 -0.48
CA THR A 117 1.74 -13.60 -1.90
C THR A 117 3.18 -13.95 -2.27
N LEU A 118 4.16 -13.68 -1.41
CA LEU A 118 5.58 -13.69 -1.80
C LEU A 118 6.05 -15.07 -2.25
N ASP A 119 5.79 -16.12 -1.47
CA ASP A 119 6.24 -17.48 -1.81
C ASP A 119 5.73 -17.90 -3.21
N ASP A 120 4.45 -17.67 -3.50
CA ASP A 120 3.81 -18.01 -4.77
C ASP A 120 4.35 -17.18 -5.95
N VAL A 121 4.65 -15.89 -5.71
CA VAL A 121 5.27 -15.02 -6.73
C VAL A 121 6.71 -15.44 -7.00
N ASP A 122 7.47 -15.81 -5.97
CA ASP A 122 8.88 -16.21 -6.09
C ASP A 122 9.05 -17.50 -6.90
N GLU A 123 8.08 -18.43 -6.84
CA GLU A 123 8.07 -19.64 -7.69
C GLU A 123 7.98 -19.34 -9.20
N VAL A 124 7.63 -18.11 -9.59
CA VAL A 124 7.34 -17.72 -10.97
C VAL A 124 8.25 -16.60 -11.45
N ASP A 125 8.43 -15.54 -10.64
CA ASP A 125 9.14 -14.32 -11.02
C ASP A 125 9.82 -13.67 -9.81
N HIS A 126 11.07 -14.06 -9.59
CA HIS A 126 11.95 -13.51 -8.54
C HIS A 126 12.08 -11.98 -8.56
N LEU A 127 11.98 -11.34 -9.73
CA LEU A 127 12.15 -9.88 -9.81
C LEU A 127 10.89 -9.14 -9.35
N SER A 128 9.70 -9.67 -9.66
CA SER A 128 8.45 -9.14 -9.09
C SER A 128 8.35 -9.41 -7.59
N ASN A 129 8.87 -10.56 -7.14
CA ASN A 129 8.96 -10.88 -5.72
C ASN A 129 9.87 -9.88 -4.97
N ASP A 130 11.07 -9.61 -5.48
CA ASP A 130 12.03 -8.67 -4.88
C ASP A 130 11.44 -7.25 -4.74
N LEU A 131 10.74 -6.77 -5.78
CA LEU A 131 10.00 -5.50 -5.72
C LEU A 131 8.98 -5.49 -4.58
N LEU A 132 8.13 -6.52 -4.50
CA LEU A 132 7.11 -6.63 -3.46
C LEU A 132 7.70 -6.75 -2.04
N ILE A 133 8.84 -7.41 -1.88
CA ILE A 133 9.61 -7.41 -0.61
C ILE A 133 10.01 -5.98 -0.24
N GLY A 134 10.56 -5.23 -1.20
CA GLY A 134 10.96 -3.83 -1.00
C GLY A 134 9.80 -2.96 -0.52
N VAL A 135 8.65 -3.05 -1.20
CA VAL A 135 7.43 -2.34 -0.82
C VAL A 135 6.98 -2.72 0.60
N ALA A 136 6.86 -4.02 0.89
CA ALA A 136 6.41 -4.51 2.21
C ALA A 136 7.33 -4.02 3.34
N ALA A 137 8.65 -4.04 3.13
CA ALA A 137 9.63 -3.53 4.09
C ALA A 137 9.52 -2.01 4.28
N GLY A 138 9.27 -1.25 3.21
CA GLY A 138 9.01 0.19 3.24
C GLY A 138 7.79 0.54 4.10
N LEU A 139 6.69 -0.18 3.90
CA LEU A 139 5.46 -0.03 4.69
C LEU A 139 5.68 -0.35 6.17
N GLU A 140 6.39 -1.44 6.49
CA GLU A 140 6.73 -1.81 7.88
C GLU A 140 7.60 -0.75 8.56
N LYS A 141 8.53 -0.13 7.82
CA LYS A 141 9.35 0.98 8.33
C LYS A 141 8.49 2.20 8.66
N GLN A 142 7.56 2.57 7.79
CA GLN A 142 6.64 3.69 8.06
C GLN A 142 5.73 3.40 9.26
N ALA A 143 5.20 2.18 9.36
CA ALA A 143 4.43 1.72 10.51
C ALA A 143 5.25 1.84 11.83
N TRP A 144 6.52 1.43 11.80
CA TRP A 144 7.41 1.59 12.95
C TRP A 144 7.64 3.07 13.34
N MET A 145 7.79 3.97 12.37
CA MET A 145 7.95 5.40 12.65
C MET A 145 6.73 5.97 13.36
N LEU A 146 5.52 5.66 12.89
CA LEU A 146 4.26 6.06 13.52
C LEU A 146 4.13 5.48 14.93
N ARG A 147 4.34 4.17 15.09
CA ARG A 147 4.32 3.50 16.41
C ARG A 147 5.29 4.12 17.41
N SER A 148 6.49 4.46 16.95
CA SER A 148 7.54 4.99 17.83
C SER A 148 7.25 6.42 18.26
N ALA A 149 6.44 7.16 17.49
CA ALA A 149 6.03 8.51 17.83
C ALA A 149 4.90 8.57 18.88
N THR A 150 4.23 7.46 19.17
CA THR A 150 3.12 7.37 20.14
C THR A 150 3.44 6.69 21.46
N LYS A 151 4.63 6.10 21.59
CA LYS A 151 5.10 5.47 22.84
C LYS A 151 5.60 6.46 23.88
#